data_AF-A0AAV6V4K6-F1
#
_entry.id   AF-A0AAV6V4K6-F1
#
_cell.length_a   1.000
_cell.length_b   1.000
_cell.length_c   1.000
_cell.angle_alpha   90.00
_cell.angle_beta   90.00
_cell.angle_gamma   90.00
#
_symmetry.space_group_name_H-M   'P 1'
#
loop_
_entity.id
_entity.type
_entity.pdbx_description
1 polymer ?
#
loop_
_entity_poly.entity_id
_entity_poly.type
_entity_poly.pdbx_seq_one_letter_code
_entity_poly.pdbx_strand_id
1 'polypeptide(L)'
;MGKKKQIPDRWMDYAPMKEAFLDARIIPIKVPLPDHRFCNDYMYQYKWTPTDVMTGIPNVGLIIDATYKTPPYYDPREFTSQGIEYAKVMCAGHFVPSEEVYQQFSEIVKRFLLDPRNNGKIIAMHCTHGVNRTGYLLCRYLIENLNYPPAQALDTFAMTRGHPVERDNYKEALFNLPIVRRF
;
A
#
# COMPACT_ATOMS: atom_id res chain seq x y z
N MET A 1 4.78 -14.34 30.20
CA MET A 1 5.03 -12.99 29.66
C MET A 1 5.09 -13.08 28.14
N GLY A 2 4.07 -12.60 27.42
CA GLY A 2 4.05 -12.66 25.96
C GLY A 2 5.13 -11.75 25.37
N LYS A 3 5.83 -12.20 24.32
CA LYS A 3 6.78 -11.36 23.58
C LYS A 3 6.07 -10.05 23.22
N LYS A 4 6.56 -8.90 23.73
CA LYS A 4 6.09 -7.58 23.29
C LYS A 4 6.16 -7.58 21.77
N LYS A 5 5.03 -7.37 21.09
CA LYS A 5 5.02 -7.31 19.62
C LYS A 5 5.86 -6.10 19.22
N GLN A 6 7.06 -6.31 18.71
CA GLN A 6 7.98 -5.23 18.36
C GLN A 6 7.50 -4.49 17.08
N ILE A 7 7.98 -3.26 16.90
CA ILE A 7 7.89 -2.55 15.62
C ILE A 7 8.63 -3.38 14.56
N PRO A 8 8.10 -3.56 13.34
CA PRO A 8 8.77 -4.37 12.32
C PRO A 8 10.15 -3.81 11.97
N ASP A 9 11.09 -4.70 11.62
CA ASP A 9 12.45 -4.31 11.22
C ASP A 9 12.44 -3.26 10.12
N ARG A 10 13.33 -2.27 10.25
CA ARG A 10 13.46 -1.11 9.33
C ARG A 10 12.20 -0.24 9.17
N TRP A 11 11.11 -0.47 9.92
CA TRP A 11 9.87 0.30 9.73
C TRP A 11 10.04 1.80 10.01
N MET A 12 10.95 2.17 10.92
CA MET A 12 11.27 3.57 11.24
C MET A 12 12.13 4.24 10.15
N ASP A 13 12.82 3.46 9.31
CA ASP A 13 13.66 3.98 8.21
C ASP A 13 12.83 4.59 7.07
N TYR A 14 11.54 4.25 7.00
CA TYR A 14 10.65 4.70 5.94
C TYR A 14 9.69 5.77 6.45
N ALA A 15 9.53 6.83 5.65
CA ALA A 15 8.51 7.85 5.87
C ALA A 15 7.10 7.20 5.86
N PRO A 16 6.15 7.66 6.70
CA PRO A 16 4.78 7.14 6.72
C PRO A 16 4.10 7.09 5.35
N MET A 17 4.21 8.19 4.62
CA MET A 17 3.69 8.43 3.27
C MET A 17 4.44 9.62 2.66
N LYS A 18 4.15 9.96 1.40
CA LYS A 18 4.61 11.22 0.79
C LYS A 18 3.48 11.86 -0.03
N GLU A 19 3.17 11.32 -1.20
CA GLU A 19 2.14 11.85 -2.10
C GLU A 19 1.22 10.74 -2.65
N ALA A 20 0.09 11.15 -3.22
CA ALA A 20 -0.87 10.26 -3.87
C ALA A 20 -0.66 10.23 -5.40
N PHE A 21 -0.92 9.07 -6.01
CA PHE A 21 -1.00 8.90 -7.45
C PHE A 21 -2.40 9.31 -7.89
N LEU A 22 -2.56 10.54 -8.37
CA LEU A 22 -3.86 11.13 -8.66
C LEU A 22 -4.64 10.32 -9.70
N ASP A 23 -3.96 9.81 -10.74
CA ASP A 23 -4.58 9.00 -11.80
C ASP A 23 -5.17 7.67 -11.29
N ALA A 24 -4.58 7.10 -10.24
CA ALA A 24 -5.04 5.87 -9.61
C ALA A 24 -5.88 6.11 -8.34
N ARG A 25 -5.92 7.35 -7.83
CA ARG A 25 -6.41 7.74 -6.50
C ARG A 25 -5.87 6.84 -5.37
N ILE A 26 -4.59 6.46 -5.47
CA ILE A 26 -3.91 5.62 -4.48
C ILE A 26 -2.79 6.40 -3.82
N ILE A 27 -2.70 6.36 -2.49
CA ILE A 27 -1.53 6.80 -1.72
C ILE A 27 -0.84 5.58 -1.08
N PRO A 28 0.44 5.32 -1.42
CA PRO A 28 1.19 4.26 -0.76
C PRO A 28 1.71 4.72 0.60
N ILE A 29 1.44 3.93 1.63
CA ILE A 29 1.84 4.21 3.01
C ILE A 29 2.56 3.00 3.62
N LYS A 30 3.38 3.21 4.66
CA LYS A 30 3.82 2.10 5.52
C LYS A 30 2.68 1.67 6.44
N VAL A 31 2.74 0.43 6.96
CA VAL A 31 1.67 -0.08 7.82
C VAL A 31 1.49 0.81 9.04
N PRO A 32 0.28 1.31 9.35
CA PRO A 32 0.02 1.92 10.64
C PRO A 32 0.11 0.86 11.74
N LEU A 33 0.60 1.23 12.92
CA LEU A 33 0.74 0.33 14.06
C LEU A 33 -0.14 0.81 15.22
N PRO A 34 -0.67 -0.10 16.05
CA PRO A 34 -1.40 0.28 17.26
C PRO A 34 -0.55 1.16 18.18
N ASP A 35 -1.18 2.14 18.83
CA ASP A 35 -0.50 3.14 19.68
C ASP A 35 0.44 2.52 20.73
N HIS A 36 0.02 1.43 21.38
CA HIS A 36 0.81 0.71 22.39
C HIS A 36 2.14 0.11 21.86
N ARG A 37 2.41 0.16 20.56
CA ARG A 37 3.68 -0.28 19.95
C ARG A 37 4.80 0.76 20.10
N PHE A 38 4.46 2.03 20.35
CA PHE A 38 5.39 3.14 20.49
C PHE A 38 5.67 3.39 21.99
N CYS A 39 6.58 2.61 22.57
CA CYS A 39 6.70 2.48 24.03
C CYS A 39 7.78 3.35 24.72
N ASN A 40 8.44 4.24 23.98
CA ASN A 40 9.41 5.20 24.49
C ASN A 40 9.47 6.43 23.57
N ASP A 41 10.09 7.52 24.06
CA ASP A 41 10.17 8.80 23.35
C ASP A 41 10.84 8.67 21.98
N TYR A 42 11.89 7.85 21.88
CA TYR A 42 12.57 7.58 20.62
C TYR A 42 11.64 6.94 19.58
N MET A 43 10.72 6.05 19.98
CA MET A 43 9.74 5.46 19.06
C MET A 43 8.58 6.41 18.79
N TYR A 44 8.20 7.24 19.77
CA TYR A 44 7.04 8.12 19.67
C TYR A 44 7.20 9.18 18.57
N GLN A 45 8.43 9.64 18.29
CA GLN A 45 8.69 10.55 17.17
C GLN A 45 8.36 9.93 15.79
N TYR A 46 8.32 8.61 15.68
CA TYR A 46 7.97 7.87 14.45
C TYR A 46 6.52 7.38 14.45
N LYS A 47 5.70 7.82 15.41
CA LYS A 47 4.32 7.36 15.58
C LYS A 47 3.53 7.49 14.28
N TRP A 48 2.88 6.39 13.93
CA TRP A 48 1.99 6.28 12.77
C TRP A 48 0.96 5.19 13.05
N THR A 49 -0.24 5.61 13.37
CA THR A 49 -1.37 4.80 13.81
C THR A 49 -2.52 4.88 12.80
N PRO A 50 -3.56 4.02 12.91
CA PRO A 50 -4.75 4.14 12.09
C PRO A 50 -5.42 5.53 12.18
N THR A 51 -5.41 6.15 13.36
CA THR A 51 -5.87 7.53 13.55
C THR A 51 -5.02 8.53 12.76
N ASP A 52 -3.70 8.36 12.74
CA ASP A 52 -2.80 9.24 11.97
C ASP A 52 -3.03 9.10 10.46
N VAL A 53 -3.40 7.91 9.97
CA VAL A 53 -3.82 7.70 8.57
C VAL A 53 -5.08 8.49 8.25
N MET A 54 -6.12 8.39 9.09
CA MET A 54 -7.41 9.07 8.86
C MET A 54 -7.32 10.59 8.96
N THR A 55 -6.41 11.09 9.80
CA THR A 55 -6.21 12.54 9.99
C THR A 55 -5.23 13.12 8.98
N GLY A 56 -4.20 12.37 8.59
CA GLY A 56 -3.15 12.83 7.68
C GLY A 56 -3.50 12.71 6.20
N ILE A 57 -4.42 11.81 5.83
CA ILE A 57 -4.82 11.60 4.43
C ILE A 57 -6.25 12.10 4.24
N PRO A 58 -6.47 13.08 3.35
CA PRO A 58 -7.82 13.60 3.13
C PRO A 58 -8.71 12.56 2.48
N ASN A 59 -9.93 12.41 3.00
CA ASN A 59 -11.02 11.67 2.38
C ASN A 59 -10.68 10.20 2.01
N VAL A 60 -10.03 9.48 2.92
CA VAL A 60 -9.77 8.03 2.72
C VAL A 60 -11.09 7.28 2.63
N GLY A 61 -11.27 6.50 1.56
CA GLY A 61 -12.44 5.65 1.37
C GLY A 61 -12.16 4.16 1.49
N LEU A 62 -10.91 3.75 1.26
CA LEU A 62 -10.51 2.34 1.28
C LEU A 62 -9.08 2.17 1.79
N ILE A 63 -8.87 1.19 2.66
CA ILE A 63 -7.57 0.67 3.04
C ILE A 63 -7.32 -0.65 2.31
N ILE A 64 -6.19 -0.76 1.59
CA ILE A 64 -5.71 -2.03 1.03
C ILE A 64 -4.49 -2.49 1.84
N ASP A 65 -4.67 -3.55 2.63
CA ASP A 65 -3.60 -4.23 3.36
C ASP A 65 -3.01 -5.35 2.50
N ALA A 66 -1.82 -5.10 1.94
CA ALA A 66 -1.04 -6.05 1.16
C ALA A 66 -0.01 -6.85 2.00
N THR A 67 -0.20 -6.96 3.32
CA THR A 67 0.66 -7.80 4.17
C THR A 67 0.16 -9.24 4.20
N TYR A 68 1.08 -10.20 4.22
CA TYR A 68 0.74 -11.62 4.45
C TYR A 68 0.34 -11.94 5.90
N LYS A 69 0.48 -10.97 6.81
CA LYS A 69 0.30 -11.20 8.25
C LYS A 69 -1.17 -11.43 8.60
N THR A 70 -1.45 -12.51 9.31
CA THR A 70 -2.73 -12.83 9.95
C THR A 70 -2.51 -13.17 11.45
N PRO A 71 -3.22 -12.50 12.38
CA PRO A 71 -4.07 -11.33 12.17
C PRO A 71 -3.27 -10.09 11.69
N PRO A 72 -3.95 -9.07 11.11
CA PRO A 72 -3.29 -7.82 10.68
C PRO A 72 -2.54 -7.11 11.81
N TYR A 73 -1.75 -6.09 11.45
CA TYR A 73 -0.94 -5.36 12.43
C TYR A 73 -1.77 -4.51 13.41
N TYR A 74 -2.93 -4.05 12.96
CA TYR A 74 -3.92 -3.25 13.66
C TYR A 74 -5.30 -3.89 13.52
N ASP A 75 -6.31 -3.35 14.19
CA ASP A 75 -7.69 -3.84 14.07
C ASP A 75 -8.38 -3.13 12.89
N PRO A 76 -8.80 -3.84 11.83
CA PRO A 76 -9.50 -3.22 10.70
C PRO A 76 -10.74 -2.41 11.10
N ARG A 77 -11.35 -2.70 12.26
CA ARG A 77 -12.50 -1.98 12.79
C ARG A 77 -12.20 -0.53 13.15
N GLU A 78 -10.93 -0.18 13.37
CA GLU A 78 -10.49 1.21 13.53
C GLU A 78 -10.83 2.06 12.30
N PHE A 79 -10.84 1.46 11.10
CA PHE A 79 -11.25 2.11 9.86
C PHE A 79 -12.73 1.88 9.54
N THR A 80 -13.20 0.63 9.62
CA THR A 80 -14.57 0.31 9.16
C THR A 80 -15.66 0.92 10.03
N SER A 81 -15.41 1.15 11.32
CA SER A 81 -16.34 1.89 12.20
C SER A 81 -16.51 3.37 11.81
N GLN A 82 -15.57 3.91 11.03
CA GLN A 82 -15.60 5.28 10.51
C GLN A 82 -16.13 5.33 9.06
N GLY A 83 -16.67 4.22 8.53
CA GLY A 83 -17.18 4.15 7.16
C GLY A 83 -16.09 4.03 6.08
N ILE A 84 -14.85 3.71 6.47
CA ILE A 84 -13.74 3.47 5.54
C ILE A 84 -13.69 1.97 5.23
N GLU A 85 -13.74 1.60 3.95
CA GLU A 85 -13.66 0.21 3.52
C GLU A 85 -12.28 -0.39 3.84
N TYR A 86 -12.21 -1.70 4.06
CA TYR A 86 -10.96 -2.40 4.29
C TYR A 86 -10.89 -3.67 3.46
N ALA A 87 -9.81 -3.84 2.70
CA ALA A 87 -9.55 -5.01 1.89
C ALA A 87 -8.17 -5.61 2.20
N LYS A 88 -8.13 -6.93 2.41
CA LYS A 88 -6.90 -7.69 2.63
C LYS A 88 -6.50 -8.40 1.34
N VAL A 89 -5.33 -8.08 0.82
CA VAL A 89 -4.70 -8.76 -0.32
C VAL A 89 -3.48 -9.51 0.21
N MET A 90 -3.59 -10.84 0.35
CA MET A 90 -2.54 -11.63 1.01
C MET A 90 -1.31 -11.81 0.12
N CYS A 91 -0.41 -10.83 0.15
CA CYS A 91 0.80 -10.83 -0.64
C CYS A 91 1.99 -11.36 0.17
N ALA A 92 2.43 -12.58 -0.17
CA ALA A 92 3.64 -13.18 0.38
C ALA A 92 4.85 -12.25 0.16
N GLY A 93 5.75 -12.21 1.15
CA GLY A 93 7.00 -11.46 1.01
C GLY A 93 7.98 -12.20 0.09
N HIS A 94 8.97 -11.48 -0.44
CA HIS A 94 10.12 -12.00 -1.20
C HIS A 94 9.83 -12.55 -2.59
N PHE A 95 8.69 -13.20 -2.81
CA PHE A 95 8.28 -13.67 -4.12
C PHE A 95 7.51 -12.59 -4.87
N VAL A 96 7.62 -12.61 -6.20
CA VAL A 96 6.80 -11.76 -7.07
C VAL A 96 5.33 -12.09 -6.79
N PRO A 97 4.46 -11.10 -6.53
CA PRO A 97 3.04 -11.36 -6.33
C PRO A 97 2.44 -12.08 -7.54
N SER A 98 1.71 -13.18 -7.28
CA SER A 98 1.14 -14.01 -8.34
C SER A 98 0.08 -13.27 -9.15
N GLU A 99 -0.32 -13.85 -10.28
CA GLU A 99 -1.38 -13.30 -11.12
C GLU A 99 -2.68 -13.13 -10.34
N GLU A 100 -3.05 -14.12 -9.54
CA GLU A 100 -4.27 -14.11 -8.74
C GLU A 100 -4.25 -12.98 -7.70
N VAL A 101 -3.11 -12.77 -7.03
CA VAL A 101 -2.94 -11.69 -6.05
C VAL A 101 -3.08 -10.33 -6.73
N TYR A 102 -2.48 -10.17 -7.92
CA TYR A 102 -2.59 -8.94 -8.67
C TYR A 102 -4.01 -8.69 -9.20
N GLN A 103 -4.68 -9.71 -9.76
CA GLN A 103 -6.05 -9.57 -10.25
C GLN A 103 -7.01 -9.23 -9.10
N GLN A 104 -6.83 -9.83 -7.92
CA GLN A 104 -7.58 -9.47 -6.73
C GLN A 104 -7.39 -7.98 -6.39
N PHE A 105 -6.14 -7.51 -6.34
CA PHE A 105 -5.84 -6.09 -6.10
C PHE A 105 -6.46 -5.17 -7.15
N SER A 106 -6.26 -5.48 -8.44
CA SER A 106 -6.76 -4.70 -9.57
C SER A 106 -8.29 -4.58 -9.54
N GLU A 107 -8.99 -5.67 -9.24
CA GLU A 107 -10.44 -5.70 -9.15
C GLU A 107 -10.95 -4.88 -7.95
N ILE A 108 -10.29 -4.96 -6.79
CA ILE A 108 -10.61 -4.12 -5.62
C ILE A 108 -10.50 -2.64 -5.98
N VAL A 109 -9.39 -2.24 -6.63
CA VAL A 109 -9.17 -0.86 -7.06
C VAL A 109 -10.25 -0.44 -8.05
N LYS A 110 -10.52 -1.22 -9.09
CA LYS A 110 -11.53 -0.91 -10.12
C LYS A 110 -12.92 -0.75 -9.50
N ARG A 111 -13.35 -1.67 -8.63
CA ARG A 111 -14.65 -1.58 -7.95
C ARG A 111 -14.78 -0.30 -7.14
N PHE A 112 -13.74 0.04 -6.36
CA PHE A 112 -13.74 1.28 -5.58
C PHE A 112 -13.82 2.50 -6.48
N LEU A 113 -13.07 2.52 -7.59
CA LEU A 113 -13.02 3.66 -8.50
C LEU A 113 -14.31 3.86 -9.31
N LEU A 114 -15.00 2.76 -9.67
CA LEU A 114 -16.24 2.77 -10.46
C LEU A 114 -17.48 3.10 -9.64
N ASP A 115 -17.41 3.00 -8.31
CA ASP A 115 -18.52 3.33 -7.43
C ASP A 115 -18.66 4.86 -7.25
N PRO A 116 -19.77 5.48 -7.71
CA PRO A 116 -19.98 6.93 -7.58
C PRO A 116 -19.95 7.43 -6.13
N ARG A 117 -20.26 6.58 -5.14
CA ARG A 117 -20.22 6.91 -3.71
C ARG A 117 -18.80 7.17 -3.20
N ASN A 118 -17.80 6.75 -3.98
CA ASN A 118 -16.38 6.91 -3.70
C ASN A 118 -15.73 8.02 -4.53
N ASN A 119 -16.51 8.85 -5.23
CA ASN A 119 -16.00 10.02 -5.94
C ASN A 119 -15.23 10.95 -4.99
N GLY A 120 -14.03 11.35 -5.42
CA GLY A 120 -13.12 12.21 -4.63
C GLY A 120 -12.47 11.53 -3.43
N LYS A 121 -12.77 10.25 -3.15
CA LYS A 121 -12.10 9.50 -2.08
C LYS A 121 -10.79 8.87 -2.56
N ILE A 122 -9.88 8.66 -1.60
CA ILE A 122 -8.55 8.10 -1.81
C ILE A 122 -8.45 6.68 -1.24
N ILE A 123 -7.72 5.82 -1.94
CA ILE A 123 -7.31 4.50 -1.49
C ILE A 123 -5.95 4.63 -0.78
N ALA A 124 -5.87 4.26 0.49
CA ALA A 124 -4.58 4.12 1.17
C ALA A 124 -4.11 2.67 1.10
N MET A 125 -2.98 2.43 0.44
CA MET A 125 -2.44 1.09 0.23
C MET A 125 -1.16 0.91 1.04
N HIS A 126 -1.03 -0.22 1.75
CA HIS A 126 0.19 -0.51 2.48
C HIS A 126 0.62 -1.96 2.37
N CYS A 127 1.93 -2.19 2.45
CA CYS A 127 2.47 -3.46 2.91
C CYS A 127 3.13 -3.21 4.28
N THR A 128 4.22 -3.88 4.66
CA THR A 128 4.91 -3.52 5.93
C THR A 128 5.53 -2.12 5.82
N HIS A 129 6.33 -1.88 4.79
CA HIS A 129 7.06 -0.62 4.60
C HIS A 129 6.40 0.32 3.58
N GLY A 130 5.40 -0.17 2.84
CA GLY A 130 4.78 0.60 1.77
C GLY A 130 5.69 0.79 0.55
N VAL A 131 6.68 -0.08 0.36
CA VAL A 131 7.71 0.04 -0.68
C VAL A 131 7.64 -1.12 -1.66
N ASN A 132 8.11 -2.30 -1.30
CA ASN A 132 8.30 -3.38 -2.29
C ASN A 132 7.00 -3.98 -2.84
N ARG A 133 6.16 -4.61 -2.00
CA ARG A 133 4.89 -5.22 -2.48
C ARG A 133 3.88 -4.17 -2.95
N THR A 134 3.82 -3.04 -2.26
CA THR A 134 3.00 -1.89 -2.65
C THR A 134 3.42 -1.36 -4.00
N GLY A 135 4.71 -1.13 -4.20
CA GLY A 135 5.26 -0.65 -5.46
C GLY A 135 5.08 -1.62 -6.60
N TYR A 136 5.29 -2.92 -6.40
CA TYR A 136 5.01 -3.90 -7.46
C TYR A 136 3.54 -3.86 -7.90
N LEU A 137 2.59 -3.97 -6.95
CA LEU A 137 1.16 -4.00 -7.27
C LEU A 137 0.71 -2.69 -7.93
N LEU A 138 1.13 -1.55 -7.39
CA LEU A 138 0.78 -0.24 -7.92
C LEU A 138 1.41 -0.01 -9.30
N CYS A 139 2.72 -0.24 -9.48
CA CYS A 139 3.37 -0.11 -10.78
C CYS A 139 2.73 -1.02 -11.82
N ARG A 140 2.42 -2.27 -11.47
CA ARG A 140 1.72 -3.19 -12.39
C ARG A 140 0.35 -2.65 -12.79
N TYR A 141 -0.40 -2.06 -11.86
CA TYR A 141 -1.67 -1.43 -12.17
C TYR A 141 -1.52 -0.21 -13.09
N LEU A 142 -0.52 0.64 -12.85
CA LEU A 142 -0.21 1.78 -13.73
C LEU A 142 0.12 1.30 -15.15
N ILE A 143 0.89 0.22 -15.28
CA ILE A 143 1.27 -0.36 -16.58
C ILE A 143 0.04 -0.91 -17.31
N GLU A 144 -0.71 -1.80 -16.67
CA GLU A 144 -1.78 -2.54 -17.36
C GLU A 144 -3.11 -1.80 -17.49
N ASN A 145 -3.37 -0.79 -16.65
CA ASN A 145 -4.66 -0.09 -16.63
C ASN A 145 -4.55 1.39 -16.99
N LEU A 146 -3.36 1.99 -16.87
CA LEU A 146 -3.12 3.41 -17.17
C LEU A 146 -2.03 3.60 -18.24
N ASN A 147 -1.58 2.52 -18.88
CA ASN A 147 -0.63 2.52 -20.01
C ASN A 147 0.74 3.15 -19.72
N TYR A 148 1.17 3.17 -18.45
CA TYR A 148 2.52 3.60 -18.12
C TYR A 148 3.56 2.59 -18.65
N PRO A 149 4.65 3.03 -19.32
CA PRO A 149 5.82 2.19 -19.52
C PRO A 149 6.41 1.72 -18.18
N PRO A 150 6.99 0.51 -18.09
CA PRO A 150 7.51 -0.02 -16.82
C PRO A 150 8.54 0.87 -16.13
N ALA A 151 9.47 1.48 -16.88
CA ALA A 151 10.44 2.43 -16.35
C ALA A 151 9.75 3.66 -15.75
N GLN A 152 8.81 4.26 -16.48
CA GLN A 152 8.04 5.41 -15.99
C GLN A 152 7.23 5.05 -14.74
N ALA A 153 6.61 3.87 -14.68
CA ALA A 153 5.86 3.43 -13.51
C ALA A 153 6.75 3.32 -12.26
N LEU A 154 7.94 2.74 -12.39
CA LEU A 154 8.93 2.63 -11.31
C LEU A 154 9.48 3.98 -10.86
N ASP A 155 9.82 4.86 -11.80
CA ASP A 155 10.34 6.20 -11.50
C ASP A 155 9.27 7.07 -10.83
N THR A 156 8.06 7.06 -11.37
CA THR A 156 6.90 7.72 -10.76
C THR A 156 6.68 7.18 -9.35
N PHE A 157 6.82 5.86 -9.15
CA PHE A 157 6.69 5.29 -7.82
C PHE A 157 7.76 5.79 -6.85
N ALA A 158 9.03 5.76 -7.25
CA ALA A 158 10.13 6.24 -6.43
C ALA A 158 9.93 7.71 -6.02
N MET A 159 9.53 8.56 -6.96
CA MET A 159 9.29 9.98 -6.72
C MET A 159 8.09 10.23 -5.79
N THR A 160 6.93 9.62 -6.08
CA THR A 160 5.67 9.86 -5.36
C THR A 160 5.66 9.20 -3.98
N ARG A 161 6.25 8.00 -3.83
CA ARG A 161 6.41 7.33 -2.52
C ARG A 161 7.56 7.92 -1.69
N GLY A 162 8.56 8.49 -2.35
CA GLY A 162 9.83 8.92 -1.75
C GLY A 162 10.83 7.78 -1.49
N HIS A 163 10.51 6.56 -1.92
CA HIS A 163 11.35 5.36 -1.76
C HIS A 163 11.18 4.48 -3.00
N PRO A 164 12.26 4.09 -3.70
CA PRO A 164 12.17 3.23 -4.86
C PRO A 164 11.79 1.80 -4.47
N VAL A 165 11.22 1.03 -5.40
CA VAL A 165 11.14 -0.43 -5.25
C VAL A 165 12.57 -0.96 -5.13
N GLU A 166 12.88 -1.66 -4.05
CA GLU A 166 14.23 -2.14 -3.77
C GLU A 166 14.50 -3.51 -4.41
N ARG A 167 13.46 -4.35 -4.56
CA ARG A 167 13.59 -5.74 -5.00
C ARG A 167 13.76 -5.87 -6.51
N ASP A 168 14.92 -6.36 -6.94
CA ASP A 168 15.23 -6.50 -8.37
C ASP A 168 14.32 -7.50 -9.07
N ASN A 169 13.99 -8.63 -8.44
CA ASN A 169 13.03 -9.59 -9.00
C ASN A 169 11.64 -8.98 -9.23
N TYR A 170 11.25 -7.94 -8.47
CA TYR A 170 9.98 -7.23 -8.71
C TYR A 170 10.09 -6.30 -9.90
N LYS A 171 11.22 -5.57 -10.03
CA LYS A 171 11.48 -4.70 -11.18
C LYS A 171 11.52 -5.52 -12.47
N GLU A 172 12.30 -6.60 -12.48
CA GLU A 172 12.43 -7.51 -13.63
C GLU A 172 11.07 -8.07 -14.06
N ALA A 173 10.23 -8.50 -13.11
CA ALA A 173 8.90 -8.99 -13.41
C ALA A 173 8.02 -7.92 -14.08
N LEU A 174 8.12 -6.65 -13.67
CA LEU A 174 7.38 -5.54 -14.29
C LEU A 174 7.84 -5.27 -15.73
N PHE A 175 9.16 -5.34 -16.00
CA PHE A 175 9.69 -5.19 -17.36
C PHE A 175 9.33 -6.37 -18.28
N ASN A 176 9.10 -7.55 -17.71
CA ASN A 176 8.72 -8.76 -18.44
C ASN A 176 7.20 -8.97 -18.54
N LEU A 177 6.39 -8.02 -18.11
CA LEU A 177 4.94 -8.10 -18.31
C LEU A 177 4.63 -8.18 -19.82
N PRO A 178 3.70 -9.05 -20.23
CA PRO A 178 3.32 -9.14 -21.63
C PRO A 178 2.81 -7.77 -22.10
N ILE A 179 3.27 -7.33 -23.27
CA ILE A 179 2.74 -6.12 -23.91
C ILE A 179 1.28 -6.40 -24.27
N VAL A 180 0.35 -6.00 -23.42
CA VAL A 180 -1.07 -6.03 -23.75
C VAL A 180 -1.32 -4.90 -24.74
N ARG A 181 -1.18 -5.19 -26.04
CA ARG A 181 -1.69 -4.31 -27.09
C ARG A 181 -3.21 -4.29 -26.95
N ARG A 182 -3.75 -3.31 -26.23
CA ARG A 182 -5.18 -3.01 -26.27
C ARG A 182 -5.43 -2.25 -27.56
N PHE A 183 -6.11 -2.93 -28.50
CA PHE A 183 -6.62 -2.34 -29.74
C PHE A 183 -7.76 -1.37 -29.43
#